data_AF-A0A3B9XZS1-F1
#
_entry.id   AF-A0A3B9XZS1-F1
#
_cell.length_a   1.000
_cell.length_b   1.000
_cell.length_c   1.000
_cell.angle_alpha   90.00
_cell.angle_beta   90.00
_cell.angle_gamma   90.00
#
_symmetry.space_group_name_H-M   'P 1'
#
loop_
_entity.id
_entity.type
_entity.pdbx_description
1 polymer ?
#
loop_
_entity_poly.entity_id
_entity_poly.type
_entity_poly.pdbx_seq_one_letter_code
_entity_poly.pdbx_strand_id
1 'polypeptide(L)'
;MGVELARPIITPEAFAANFTNEGGVFGTTRFLKNVMGLWLLQECQRQWTRDGRVTDYDRLLADVDAVTPFTALIDPDDARFLAPENMPGAINTYLVEHGQAPLQAPAAFARCIMESLVLRYCEVFHQIRELTGTVINGVHVLGGGARNARLNQWLADALGVPV
;
A
#
# COMPACT_ATOMS: atom_id res chain seq x y z
N MET A 1 -0.82 -4.83 -7.24
CA MET A 1 0.28 -4.52 -8.18
C MET A 1 0.54 -5.76 -9.05
N GLY A 2 0.84 -5.60 -10.34
CA GLY A 2 1.01 -6.73 -11.25
C GLY A 2 1.50 -6.36 -12.64
N VAL A 3 1.60 -7.37 -13.50
CA VAL A 3 2.02 -7.27 -14.91
C VAL A 3 1.04 -8.01 -15.83
N GLU A 4 1.03 -7.63 -17.09
CA GLU A 4 0.28 -8.33 -18.13
C GLU A 4 1.20 -9.36 -18.83
N LEU A 5 0.76 -10.62 -18.87
CA LEU A 5 1.48 -11.76 -19.42
C LEU A 5 0.66 -12.42 -20.54
N ALA A 6 1.34 -13.07 -21.48
CA ALA A 6 0.68 -13.84 -22.53
C ALA A 6 0.02 -15.13 -22.00
N ARG A 7 0.49 -15.66 -20.86
CA ARG A 7 0.01 -16.91 -20.25
C ARG A 7 0.06 -16.80 -18.72
N PRO A 8 -0.81 -17.53 -18.00
CA PRO A 8 -0.78 -17.56 -16.54
C PRO A 8 0.46 -18.28 -16.01
N ILE A 9 0.86 -17.90 -14.79
CA ILE A 9 1.90 -18.58 -14.00
C ILE A 9 1.20 -19.41 -12.92
N ILE A 10 1.31 -20.74 -13.02
CA ILE A 10 0.66 -21.70 -12.12
C ILE A 10 1.75 -22.59 -11.51
N THR A 11 2.53 -22.01 -10.59
CA THR A 11 3.63 -22.70 -9.91
C THR A 11 3.45 -22.68 -8.40
N PRO A 12 4.08 -23.61 -7.65
CA PRO A 12 4.06 -23.60 -6.19
C PRO A 12 4.57 -22.28 -5.58
N GLU A 13 5.57 -21.65 -6.21
CA GLU A 13 6.16 -20.38 -5.75
C GLU A 13 5.15 -19.24 -5.89
N ALA A 14 4.46 -19.14 -7.03
CA ALA A 14 3.42 -18.14 -7.24
C ALA A 14 2.23 -18.33 -6.28
N PHE A 15 1.87 -19.59 -6.00
CA PHE A 15 0.85 -19.93 -5.00
C PHE A 15 1.28 -19.52 -3.59
N ALA A 16 2.50 -19.89 -3.17
CA ALA A 16 3.03 -19.55 -1.85
C ALA A 16 3.16 -18.03 -1.65
N ALA A 17 3.50 -17.30 -2.71
CA ALA A 17 3.55 -15.84 -2.71
C ALA A 17 2.17 -15.17 -2.79
N ASN A 18 1.08 -15.94 -2.89
CA ASN A 18 -0.31 -15.46 -2.97
C ASN A 18 -0.58 -14.54 -4.17
N PHE A 19 -0.09 -14.92 -5.36
CA PHE A 19 -0.40 -14.24 -6.61
C PHE A 19 -1.66 -14.81 -7.27
N THR A 20 -2.38 -13.97 -8.00
CA THR A 20 -3.54 -14.34 -8.80
C THR A 20 -3.28 -14.16 -10.28
N ASN A 21 -3.98 -14.97 -11.09
CA ASN A 21 -4.01 -14.89 -12.53
C ASN A 21 -5.41 -14.44 -12.96
N GLU A 22 -5.60 -13.13 -13.18
CA GLU A 22 -6.87 -12.61 -13.66
C GLU A 22 -6.91 -12.53 -15.19
N GLY A 23 -8.11 -12.64 -15.77
CA GLY A 23 -8.31 -12.43 -17.22
C GLY A 23 -7.96 -10.99 -17.63
N GLY A 24 -7.18 -10.87 -18.71
CA GLY A 24 -6.89 -9.63 -19.42
C GLY A 24 -7.61 -9.55 -20.78
N VAL A 25 -7.49 -8.40 -21.45
CA VAL A 25 -8.06 -8.19 -22.79
C VAL A 25 -7.22 -8.96 -23.81
N PHE A 26 -7.82 -9.36 -24.94
CA PHE A 26 -7.11 -10.12 -26.00
C PHE A 26 -6.51 -11.45 -25.53
N GLY A 27 -7.07 -12.05 -24.48
CA GLY A 27 -6.63 -13.35 -23.95
C GLY A 27 -5.33 -13.31 -23.15
N THR A 28 -4.88 -12.12 -22.74
CA THR A 28 -3.75 -11.97 -21.81
C THR A 28 -4.15 -12.35 -20.38
N THR A 29 -3.17 -12.44 -19.50
CA THR A 29 -3.33 -12.68 -18.07
C THR A 29 -2.76 -11.49 -17.30
N ARG A 30 -3.55 -10.92 -16.38
CA ARG A 30 -3.07 -9.96 -15.40
C ARG A 30 -2.57 -10.74 -14.18
N PHE A 31 -1.27 -10.98 -14.14
CA PHE A 31 -0.60 -11.64 -13.02
C PHE A 31 -0.29 -10.60 -11.95
N LEU A 32 -0.98 -10.68 -10.81
CA LEU A 32 -0.94 -9.63 -9.81
C LEU A 32 -1.07 -10.17 -8.40
N LYS A 33 -0.66 -9.34 -7.44
CA LYS A 33 -0.95 -9.52 -6.02
C LYS A 33 -1.77 -8.35 -5.51
N ASN A 34 -2.81 -8.68 -4.76
CA ASN A 34 -3.60 -7.70 -4.05
C ASN A 34 -2.75 -7.14 -2.91
N VAL A 35 -2.70 -5.83 -2.84
CA VAL A 35 -2.06 -5.10 -1.74
C VAL A 35 -3.08 -4.08 -1.28
N MET A 36 -3.24 -3.95 0.03
CA MET A 36 -4.11 -2.92 0.57
C MET A 36 -3.67 -1.54 0.05
N GLY A 37 -4.62 -0.69 -0.32
CA GLY A 37 -4.33 0.61 -0.92
C GLY A 37 -4.36 1.75 0.09
N LEU A 38 -4.52 2.97 -0.40
CA LEU A 38 -4.86 4.16 0.42
C LEU A 38 -6.22 4.03 1.14
N TRP A 39 -6.91 2.90 1.01
CA TRP A 39 -8.10 2.56 1.78
C TRP A 39 -7.89 2.70 3.29
N LEU A 40 -6.73 2.29 3.85
CA LEU A 40 -6.48 2.45 5.29
C LEU A 40 -6.59 3.92 5.71
N LEU A 41 -6.01 4.83 4.90
CA LEU A 41 -6.04 6.25 5.19
C LEU A 41 -7.44 6.84 5.00
N GLN A 42 -8.19 6.35 4.02
CA GLN A 42 -9.59 6.74 3.80
C GLN A 42 -10.48 6.32 4.98
N GLU A 43 -10.31 5.11 5.50
CA GLU A 43 -11.05 4.65 6.68
C GLU A 43 -10.65 5.40 7.95
N CYS A 44 -9.37 5.76 8.11
CA CYS A 44 -8.95 6.66 9.16
C CYS A 44 -9.68 8.00 9.09
N GLN A 45 -9.74 8.60 7.89
CA GLN A 45 -10.45 9.86 7.67
C GLN A 45 -11.94 9.74 7.95
N ARG A 46 -12.59 8.64 7.53
CA ARG A 46 -14.00 8.38 7.83
C ARG A 46 -14.25 8.27 9.32
N GLN A 47 -13.37 7.58 10.05
CA GLN A 47 -13.48 7.49 11.51
C GLN A 47 -13.33 8.86 12.17
N TRP A 48 -12.28 9.62 11.83
CA TRP A 48 -12.09 10.97 12.38
C TRP A 48 -13.27 11.91 12.08
N THR A 49 -13.87 11.78 10.90
CA THR A 49 -15.07 12.55 10.52
C THR A 49 -16.26 12.19 11.40
N ARG A 50 -16.48 10.89 11.69
CA ARG A 50 -17.52 10.43 12.64
C ARG A 50 -17.26 10.96 14.06
N ASP A 51 -16.00 11.09 14.44
CA ASP A 51 -15.58 11.68 15.72
C ASP A 51 -15.64 13.22 15.74
N GLY A 52 -16.21 13.85 14.70
CA GLY A 52 -16.40 15.30 14.60
C GLY A 52 -15.14 16.09 14.21
N ARG A 53 -14.08 15.43 13.75
CA ARG A 53 -12.84 16.09 13.31
C ARG A 53 -12.92 16.41 11.81
N VAL A 54 -12.76 17.68 11.46
CA VAL A 54 -12.60 18.09 10.06
C VAL A 54 -11.17 17.82 9.63
N THR A 55 -10.99 16.96 8.62
CA THR A 55 -9.67 16.63 8.07
C THR A 55 -9.66 16.92 6.57
N ASP A 56 -8.90 17.94 6.18
CA ASP A 56 -8.58 18.20 4.78
C ASP A 56 -7.51 17.21 4.32
N TYR A 57 -7.83 16.43 3.28
CA TYR A 57 -6.97 15.36 2.78
C TYR A 57 -5.68 15.90 2.16
N ASP A 58 -5.75 17.00 1.42
CA ASP A 58 -4.58 17.57 0.75
C ASP A 58 -3.63 18.18 1.77
N ARG A 59 -4.19 18.85 2.78
CA ARG A 59 -3.41 19.35 3.91
C ARG A 59 -2.78 18.22 4.73
N LEU A 60 -3.54 17.15 4.97
CA LEU A 60 -3.03 15.97 5.67
C LEU A 60 -1.80 15.40 4.95
N LEU A 61 -1.86 15.28 3.62
CA LEU A 61 -0.73 14.80 2.83
C LEU A 61 0.45 15.77 2.82
N ALA A 62 0.21 17.08 2.85
CA ALA A 62 1.27 18.08 2.95
C ALA A 62 2.02 18.02 4.29
N ASP A 63 1.32 17.68 5.38
CA ASP A 63 1.89 17.61 6.73
C ASP A 63 2.71 16.32 6.96
N VAL A 64 2.62 15.33 6.07
CA VAL A 64 3.34 14.04 6.19
C VAL A 64 4.86 14.23 6.23
N ASP A 65 5.39 15.19 5.47
CA ASP A 65 6.84 15.44 5.41
C ASP A 65 7.40 16.06 6.69
N ALA A 66 6.56 16.69 7.51
CA ALA A 66 6.94 17.23 8.81
C ALA A 66 7.02 16.14 9.91
N VAL A 67 6.47 14.95 9.66
CA VAL A 67 6.54 13.81 10.59
C VAL A 67 7.87 13.10 10.44
N THR A 68 8.48 12.72 11.57
CA THR A 68 9.70 11.91 11.59
C THR A 68 9.53 10.62 10.78
N PRO A 69 10.37 10.36 9.77
CA PRO A 69 10.30 9.15 8.95
C PRO A 69 10.41 7.86 9.75
N PHE A 70 9.70 6.81 9.32
CA PHE A 70 9.83 5.44 9.81
C PHE A 70 9.71 5.30 11.33
N THR A 71 8.90 6.15 11.96
CA THR A 71 8.63 6.07 13.41
C THR A 71 7.72 4.88 13.75
N ALA A 72 6.88 4.48 12.80
CA ALA A 72 5.99 3.35 12.94
C ALA A 72 5.74 2.68 11.57
N LEU A 73 5.61 1.36 11.57
CA LEU A 73 5.30 0.54 10.41
C LEU A 73 4.26 -0.51 10.74
N ILE A 74 3.37 -0.77 9.78
CA ILE A 74 2.37 -1.83 9.83
C ILE A 74 2.56 -2.77 8.64
N ASP A 75 2.05 -3.99 8.73
CA ASP A 75 1.77 -4.81 7.55
C ASP A 75 0.40 -4.37 6.98
N PRO A 76 0.35 -3.68 5.82
CA PRO A 76 -0.93 -3.23 5.27
C PRO A 76 -1.89 -4.37 4.90
N ASP A 77 -1.35 -5.57 4.69
CA ASP A 77 -2.13 -6.76 4.31
C ASP A 77 -2.55 -7.61 5.52
N ASP A 78 -2.27 -7.18 6.76
CA ASP A 78 -2.77 -7.87 7.96
C ASP A 78 -4.31 -7.93 7.90
N ALA A 79 -4.85 -9.13 8.11
CA ALA A 79 -6.28 -9.42 7.98
C ALA A 79 -7.17 -8.50 8.82
N ARG A 80 -6.66 -7.94 9.93
CA ARG A 80 -7.39 -6.99 10.78
C ARG A 80 -7.77 -5.70 10.04
N PHE A 81 -7.06 -5.34 8.98
CA PHE A 81 -7.30 -4.10 8.21
C PHE A 81 -8.33 -4.26 7.09
N LEU A 82 -8.86 -5.48 6.85
CA LEU A 82 -9.82 -5.71 5.78
C LEU A 82 -11.13 -4.93 5.98
N ALA A 83 -11.68 -4.95 7.19
CA ALA A 83 -12.93 -4.27 7.54
C ALA A 83 -13.04 -4.00 9.05
N PRO A 84 -12.12 -3.24 9.68
CA PRO A 84 -12.23 -2.90 11.09
C PRO A 84 -13.36 -1.89 11.32
N GLU A 85 -14.04 -1.98 12.46
CA GLU A 85 -15.03 -0.97 12.88
C GLU A 85 -14.36 0.40 13.13
N ASN A 86 -13.11 0.38 13.62
CA ASN A 86 -12.30 1.55 13.90
C ASN A 86 -10.87 1.35 13.36
N MET A 87 -10.59 1.90 12.18
CA MET A 87 -9.29 1.75 11.51
C MET A 87 -8.11 2.36 12.31
N PRO A 88 -8.16 3.61 12.82
CA PRO A 88 -7.09 4.15 13.67
C PRO A 88 -6.84 3.31 14.93
N GLY A 89 -7.91 2.79 15.54
CA GLY A 89 -7.82 1.87 16.67
C GLY A 89 -7.12 0.57 16.31
N ALA A 90 -7.50 -0.06 15.20
CA ALA A 90 -6.86 -1.29 14.71
C ALA A 90 -5.36 -1.09 14.42
N ILE A 91 -4.99 0.06 13.83
CA ILE A 91 -3.58 0.42 13.58
C ILE A 91 -2.82 0.54 14.90
N ASN A 92 -3.35 1.29 15.87
CA ASN A 92 -2.66 1.44 17.16
C ASN A 92 -2.56 0.12 17.93
N THR A 93 -3.58 -0.74 17.88
CA THR A 93 -3.51 -2.09 18.45
C THR A 93 -2.40 -2.91 17.78
N TYR A 94 -2.30 -2.90 16.45
CA TYR A 94 -1.20 -3.56 15.74
C TYR A 94 0.15 -3.04 16.20
N LEU A 95 0.33 -1.72 16.27
CA LEU A 95 1.60 -1.11 16.67
C LEU A 95 2.01 -1.54 18.07
N VAL A 96 1.10 -1.51 19.04
CA VAL A 96 1.38 -1.92 20.41
C VAL A 96 1.74 -3.41 20.50
N GLU A 97 1.01 -4.27 19.81
CA GLU A 97 1.31 -5.72 19.75
C GLU A 97 2.70 -6.01 19.18
N HIS A 98 3.18 -5.15 18.27
CA HIS A 98 4.49 -5.25 17.65
C HIS A 98 5.56 -4.39 18.35
N GLY A 99 5.30 -3.93 19.58
CA GLY A 99 6.27 -3.18 20.39
C GLY A 99 6.55 -1.75 19.94
N GLN A 100 5.67 -1.17 19.12
CA GLN A 100 5.76 0.19 18.60
C GLN A 100 4.82 1.13 19.36
N ALA A 101 5.17 2.43 19.38
CA ALA A 101 4.36 3.44 20.06
C ALA A 101 3.06 3.75 19.27
N PRO A 102 1.92 3.97 19.96
CA PRO A 102 0.67 4.32 19.30
C PRO A 102 0.71 5.74 18.72
N LEU A 103 0.13 5.90 17.54
CA LEU A 103 0.03 7.17 16.83
C LEU A 103 -1.09 8.05 17.40
N GLN A 104 -0.84 9.35 17.47
CA GLN A 104 -1.73 10.34 18.09
C GLN A 104 -2.30 11.34 17.08
N ALA A 105 -1.50 11.73 16.08
CA ALA A 105 -1.84 12.79 15.12
C ALA A 105 -2.19 12.21 13.75
N PRO A 106 -3.20 12.77 13.02
CA PRO A 106 -3.55 12.33 11.68
C PRO A 106 -2.37 12.21 10.71
N ALA A 107 -1.46 13.19 10.71
CA ALA A 107 -0.27 13.16 9.86
C ALA A 107 0.65 11.97 10.17
N ALA A 108 0.72 11.53 11.43
CA ALA A 108 1.50 10.36 11.83
C ALA A 108 0.87 9.06 11.31
N PHE A 109 -0.46 8.95 11.31
CA PHE A 109 -1.17 7.84 10.66
C PHE A 109 -0.91 7.84 9.15
N ALA A 110 -1.04 8.99 8.48
CA ALA A 110 -0.77 9.11 7.05
C ALA A 110 0.68 8.70 6.73
N ARG A 111 1.66 9.17 7.51
CA ARG A 111 3.07 8.80 7.38
C ARG A 111 3.28 7.30 7.49
N CYS A 112 2.84 6.70 8.59
CA CYS A 112 2.95 5.26 8.86
C CYS A 112 2.34 4.43 7.73
N ILE A 113 1.11 4.76 7.30
CA ILE A 113 0.41 4.04 6.23
C ILE A 113 1.18 4.16 4.91
N MET A 114 1.54 5.38 4.50
CA MET A 114 2.21 5.61 3.22
C MET A 114 3.58 4.93 3.15
N GLU A 115 4.39 4.99 4.20
CA GLU A 115 5.68 4.30 4.26
C GLU A 115 5.50 2.77 4.19
N SER A 116 4.55 2.23 4.96
CA SER A 116 4.24 0.79 4.97
C SER A 116 3.76 0.30 3.59
N LEU A 117 2.94 1.11 2.91
CA LEU A 117 2.48 0.81 1.55
C LEU A 117 3.64 0.80 0.55
N VAL A 118 4.55 1.78 0.60
CA VAL A 118 5.72 1.82 -0.28
C VAL A 118 6.59 0.58 -0.09
N LEU A 119 6.91 0.22 1.16
CA LEU A 119 7.70 -0.98 1.46
C LEU A 119 7.01 -2.24 0.94
N ARG A 120 5.69 -2.35 1.11
CA ARG A 120 4.93 -3.48 0.61
C ARG A 120 4.90 -3.54 -0.92
N TYR A 121 4.77 -2.41 -1.59
CA TYR A 121 4.86 -2.34 -3.05
C TYR A 121 6.24 -2.73 -3.55
N CYS A 122 7.33 -2.34 -2.87
CA CYS A 122 8.68 -2.78 -3.20
C CYS A 122 8.83 -4.29 -3.10
N GLU A 123 8.34 -4.89 -2.01
CA GLU A 123 8.37 -6.36 -1.84
C GLU A 123 7.63 -7.07 -2.99
N VAL A 124 6.41 -6.63 -3.30
CA VAL A 124 5.61 -7.22 -4.38
C VAL A 124 6.25 -7.01 -5.76
N PHE A 125 6.88 -5.86 -5.99
CA PHE A 125 7.62 -5.59 -7.23
C PHE A 125 8.77 -6.57 -7.42
N HIS A 126 9.55 -6.84 -6.37
CA HIS A 126 10.64 -7.82 -6.42
C HIS A 126 10.11 -9.25 -6.62
N GLN A 127 9.04 -9.63 -5.92
CA GLN A 127 8.38 -10.92 -6.12
C GLN A 127 7.92 -11.12 -7.57
N ILE A 128 7.34 -10.09 -8.19
CA ILE A 128 6.95 -10.17 -9.61
C ILE A 128 8.19 -10.47 -10.47
N ARG A 129 9.28 -9.71 -10.31
CA ARG A 129 10.51 -9.92 -11.10
C ARG A 129 11.07 -11.32 -10.97
N GLU A 130 11.07 -11.87 -9.76
CA GLU A 130 11.55 -13.22 -9.49
C GLU A 130 10.66 -14.28 -10.13
N LEU A 131 9.34 -14.15 -10.01
CA LEU A 131 8.37 -15.13 -10.52
C LEU A 131 8.23 -15.09 -12.04
N THR A 132 8.38 -13.92 -12.67
CA THR A 132 8.20 -13.75 -14.11
C THR A 132 9.51 -13.79 -14.90
N GLY A 133 10.65 -13.54 -14.23
CA GLY A 133 11.95 -13.33 -14.88
C GLY A 133 12.01 -12.05 -15.73
N THR A 134 11.02 -11.15 -15.62
CA THR A 134 10.94 -9.96 -16.47
C THR A 134 11.69 -8.77 -15.86
N VAL A 135 12.31 -7.98 -16.73
CA VAL A 135 12.83 -6.65 -16.35
C VAL A 135 11.65 -5.67 -16.38
N ILE A 136 11.36 -5.04 -15.24
CA ILE A 136 10.31 -4.04 -15.12
C ILE A 136 10.97 -2.66 -15.17
N ASN A 137 10.63 -1.86 -16.20
CA ASN A 137 11.26 -0.56 -16.46
C ASN A 137 10.46 0.62 -15.91
N GLY A 138 9.32 0.37 -15.26
CA GLY A 138 8.49 1.41 -14.69
C GLY A 138 7.22 0.83 -14.08
N VAL A 139 6.54 1.64 -13.27
CA VAL A 139 5.25 1.32 -12.67
C VAL A 139 4.24 2.34 -13.19
N HIS A 140 3.02 1.90 -13.51
CA HIS A 140 1.92 2.80 -13.84
C HIS A 140 0.91 2.78 -12.69
N VAL A 141 0.74 3.92 -12.02
CA VAL A 141 -0.24 4.06 -10.93
C VAL A 141 -1.59 4.47 -11.51
N LEU A 142 -2.63 3.71 -11.20
CA LEU A 142 -3.99 3.93 -11.68
C LEU A 142 -4.94 4.28 -10.52
N GLY A 143 -6.09 4.88 -10.86
CA GLY A 143 -7.15 5.18 -9.90
C GLY A 143 -6.81 6.32 -8.92
N GLY A 144 -7.45 6.31 -7.75
CA GLY A 144 -7.33 7.39 -6.77
C GLY A 144 -5.91 7.62 -6.24
N GLY A 145 -5.08 6.57 -6.22
CA GLY A 145 -3.67 6.65 -5.80
C GLY A 145 -2.80 7.47 -6.75
N ALA A 146 -3.18 7.55 -8.04
CA ALA A 146 -2.43 8.33 -9.03
C ALA A 146 -2.35 9.83 -8.69
N ARG A 147 -3.28 10.34 -7.85
CA ARG A 147 -3.29 11.74 -7.41
C ARG A 147 -2.36 12.01 -6.22
N ASN A 148 -1.86 10.98 -5.55
CA ASN A 148 -0.96 11.15 -4.41
C ASN A 148 0.49 11.26 -4.91
N ALA A 149 0.89 12.46 -5.35
CA ALA A 149 2.21 12.71 -5.91
C ALA A 149 3.36 12.32 -4.96
N ARG A 150 3.17 12.49 -3.64
CA ARG A 150 4.21 12.18 -2.65
C ARG A 150 4.41 10.67 -2.50
N LEU A 151 3.33 9.90 -2.42
CA LEU A 151 3.39 8.42 -2.41
C LEU A 151 4.07 7.90 -3.69
N ASN A 152 3.70 8.45 -4.84
CA ASN A 152 4.27 8.04 -6.13
C ASN A 152 5.77 8.35 -6.20
N GLN A 153 6.20 9.51 -5.69
CA GLN A 153 7.62 9.86 -5.62
C GLN A 153 8.39 8.91 -4.69
N TRP A 154 7.88 8.60 -3.49
CA TRP A 154 8.53 7.64 -2.60
C TRP A 154 8.62 6.25 -3.20
N LEU A 155 7.60 5.83 -3.94
CA LEU A 155 7.63 4.57 -4.67
C LEU A 155 8.70 4.59 -5.78
N ALA A 156 8.83 5.70 -6.52
CA ALA A 156 9.87 5.85 -7.54
C ALA A 156 11.27 5.81 -6.93
N ASP A 157 11.47 6.54 -5.83
CA ASP A 157 12.73 6.59 -5.09
C ASP A 157 13.11 5.20 -4.57
N ALA A 158 12.15 4.45 -4.03
CA ALA A 158 12.38 3.13 -3.47
C ALA A 158 12.62 2.04 -4.52
N LEU A 159 11.96 2.13 -5.69
CA LEU A 159 12.12 1.15 -6.76
C LEU A 159 13.28 1.46 -7.72
N GLY A 160 13.72 2.71 -7.80
CA GLY A 160 14.72 3.16 -8.76
C GLY A 160 14.25 3.08 -10.21
N VAL A 161 12.93 3.12 -10.44
CA VAL A 161 12.30 3.13 -11.77
C VAL A 161 11.24 4.24 -11.85
N PRO A 162 10.92 4.74 -13.05
CA PRO A 162 9.80 5.67 -13.25
C PRO A 162 8.46 5.12 -12.72
N VAL A 163 7.66 6.00 -12.12
CA VAL A 163 6.32 5.74 -11.57
C VAL A 163 5.32 6.77 -12.10
#